data_AF-A0A9W8IBM0-F1
#
_entry.id   AF-A0A9W8IBM0-F1
#
_cell.length_a   1.000
_cell.length_b   1.000
_cell.length_c   1.000
_cell.angle_alpha   90.00
_cell.angle_beta   90.00
_cell.angle_gamma   90.00
#
_symmetry.space_group_name_H-M   'P 1'
#
loop_
_entity.id
_entity.type
_entity.pdbx_description
1 polymer ?
#
loop_
_entity_poly.entity_id
_entity_poly.type
_entity_poly.pdbx_seq_one_letter_code
_entity_poly.pdbx_strand_id
1 'polypeptide(L)'
;LDGIEPLVSVTVVAATNRPDVLDPGILRPDRIDRQIYIGPPDCAAREEILRLQFRKIAVAPDVNIVDLAQRTSGFSGAEVVSLCQEAGIEAMTQNPDAECVEMRHFNACLLKFKPRITHDMLEFYNNWRRTR
;
A
#
# COMPACT_ATOMS: atom_id res chain seq x y z
N LEU A 1 -8.58 18.49 -21.94
CA LEU A 1 -9.68 18.61 -20.96
C LEU A 1 -10.65 19.69 -21.43
N ASP A 2 -10.12 20.83 -21.89
CA ASP A 2 -10.85 21.81 -22.70
C ASP A 2 -11.30 21.13 -24.01
N GLY A 3 -12.55 20.69 -24.09
CA GLY A 3 -13.06 19.82 -25.17
C GLY A 3 -13.94 18.67 -24.68
N ILE A 4 -14.05 18.48 -23.37
CA ILE A 4 -15.23 17.83 -22.79
C ILE A 4 -16.35 18.86 -22.93
N GLU A 5 -17.07 18.85 -24.06
CA GLU A 5 -18.46 19.35 -24.08
C GLU A 5 -19.17 18.81 -22.84
N PRO A 6 -20.09 19.55 -22.20
CA PRO A 6 -20.68 19.15 -20.92
C PRO A 6 -21.53 17.89 -21.09
N LEU A 7 -20.86 16.75 -21.17
CA LEU A 7 -21.37 15.42 -20.95
C LEU A 7 -21.66 15.40 -19.47
N VAL A 8 -22.89 15.77 -19.15
CA VAL A 8 -23.45 15.75 -17.80
C VAL A 8 -23.11 14.38 -17.20
N SER A 9 -22.26 14.37 -16.15
CA SER A 9 -21.90 13.21 -15.30
C SER A 9 -20.55 12.49 -15.52
N VAL A 10 -19.52 13.08 -16.13
CA VAL A 10 -18.16 12.47 -16.14
C VAL A 10 -17.30 13.00 -14.98
N THR A 11 -16.74 12.10 -14.17
CA THR A 11 -15.70 12.42 -13.16
C THR A 11 -14.36 11.83 -13.59
N VAL A 12 -13.31 12.65 -13.58
CA VAL A 12 -11.94 12.22 -13.94
C VAL A 12 -11.10 12.06 -12.68
N VAL A 13 -10.49 10.88 -12.51
CA VAL A 13 -9.51 10.61 -11.45
C VAL A 13 -8.18 10.24 -12.10
N ALA A 14 -7.11 10.94 -11.71
CA ALA A 14 -5.75 10.68 -12.16
C ALA A 14 -4.86 10.32 -10.96
N ALA A 15 -3.88 9.43 -11.18
CA ALA A 15 -2.91 9.02 -10.16
C ALA A 15 -1.49 9.07 -10.74
N THR A 16 -0.52 9.52 -9.94
CA THR A 16 0.90 9.57 -10.33
C THR A 16 1.81 9.42 -9.11
N ASN A 17 2.94 8.72 -9.29
CA ASN A 17 4.03 8.64 -8.32
C ASN A 17 5.18 9.63 -8.65
N ARG A 18 4.98 10.52 -9.63
CA ARG A 18 5.95 11.52 -10.09
C ARG A 18 5.22 12.84 -10.34
N PRO A 19 4.78 13.55 -9.28
CA PRO A 19 4.07 14.80 -9.45
C PRO A 19 4.97 15.96 -9.91
N ASP A 20 6.30 15.79 -9.83
CA ASP A 20 7.34 16.73 -10.27
C ASP A 20 7.44 16.87 -11.79
N VAL A 21 7.08 15.82 -12.54
CA VAL A 21 7.18 15.82 -14.01
C VAL A 21 5.86 16.20 -14.71
N LEU A 22 4.81 16.50 -13.94
CA LEU A 22 3.52 16.91 -14.50
C LEU A 22 3.60 18.31 -15.09
N ASP A 23 3.00 18.50 -16.26
CA ASP A 23 2.79 19.83 -16.84
C ASP A 23 1.93 20.68 -15.88
N PRO A 24 2.42 21.83 -15.38
CA PRO A 24 1.65 22.71 -14.51
C PRO A 24 0.31 23.15 -15.11
N GLY A 25 0.19 23.16 -16.44
CA GLY A 25 -1.03 23.47 -17.17
C GLY A 25 -2.18 22.49 -16.92
N ILE A 26 -1.93 21.23 -16.53
CA ILE A 26 -3.01 20.26 -16.22
C ILE A 26 -3.63 20.50 -14.84
N LEU A 27 -2.92 21.21 -13.97
CA LEU A 27 -3.32 21.47 -12.58
C LEU A 27 -4.00 22.84 -12.40
N ARG A 28 -4.26 23.55 -13.50
CA ARG A 28 -4.99 24.81 -13.49
C ARG A 28 -6.45 24.57 -13.11
N PRO A 29 -7.14 25.62 -12.60
CA PRO A 29 -8.59 25.60 -12.42
C PRO A 29 -9.31 25.07 -13.68
N ASP A 30 -10.43 24.37 -13.49
CA ASP A 30 -11.25 23.73 -14.52
C ASP A 30 -10.65 22.48 -15.20
N ARG A 31 -9.49 22.00 -14.71
CA ARG A 31 -8.84 20.77 -15.18
C ARG A 31 -8.72 19.73 -14.06
N ILE A 32 -7.51 19.45 -13.57
CA ILE A 32 -7.28 18.61 -12.38
C ILE A 32 -6.94 19.55 -11.23
N ASP A 33 -7.96 20.21 -10.70
CA ASP A 33 -7.84 21.27 -9.70
C ASP A 33 -7.84 20.74 -8.26
N ARG A 34 -8.28 19.50 -8.01
CA ARG A 34 -8.20 18.83 -6.70
C ARG A 34 -7.05 17.83 -6.64
N GLN A 35 -6.18 18.02 -5.66
CA GLN A 35 -5.03 17.14 -5.39
C GLN A 35 -5.20 16.47 -4.04
N ILE A 36 -5.13 15.14 -4.01
CA ILE A 36 -5.19 14.34 -2.78
C ILE A 36 -3.87 13.58 -2.67
N TYR A 37 -3.15 13.80 -1.57
CA TYR A 37 -1.94 13.04 -1.27
C TYR A 37 -2.30 11.71 -0.62
N ILE A 38 -1.82 10.62 -1.20
CA ILE A 38 -1.93 9.27 -0.62
C ILE A 38 -0.55 8.89 -0.08
N GLY A 39 -0.40 8.93 1.24
CA GLY A 39 0.84 8.56 1.93
C GLY A 39 0.96 7.06 2.18
N PRO A 40 2.11 6.61 2.73
CA PRO A 40 2.26 5.26 3.25
C PRO A 40 1.21 4.97 4.33
N PRO A 41 0.77 3.71 4.50
CA PRO A 41 -0.18 3.35 5.55
C PRO A 41 0.46 3.49 6.93
N ASP A 42 -0.30 4.03 7.88
CA ASP A 42 0.05 3.98 9.29
C ASP A 42 -0.20 2.57 9.88
N CYS A 43 0.04 2.39 11.19
CA CYS A 43 -0.14 1.10 11.83
C CYS A 43 -1.58 0.58 11.71
N ALA A 44 -2.58 1.42 11.95
CA ALA A 44 -3.99 1.04 11.89
C ALA A 44 -4.40 0.65 10.46
N ALA A 45 -3.95 1.41 9.45
CA ALA A 45 -4.18 1.07 8.05
C ALA A 45 -3.52 -0.26 7.67
N ARG A 46 -2.32 -0.56 8.17
CA ARG A 46 -1.69 -1.88 7.96
C ARG A 46 -2.46 -3.01 8.62
N GLU A 47 -3.01 -2.81 9.82
CA GLU A 47 -3.91 -3.80 10.44
C GLU A 47 -5.14 -4.08 9.57
N GLU A 48 -5.77 -3.04 9.01
CA GLU A 48 -6.91 -3.22 8.12
C GLU A 48 -6.54 -3.97 6.84
N ILE A 49 -5.38 -3.68 6.24
CA ILE A 49 -4.88 -4.42 5.08
C ILE A 49 -4.67 -5.89 5.44
N LEU A 50 -4.05 -6.19 6.59
CA LEU A 50 -3.87 -7.55 7.09
C LEU A 50 -5.22 -8.25 7.32
N ARG A 51 -6.18 -7.59 7.98
CA ARG A 51 -7.54 -8.11 8.18
C ARG A 51 -8.22 -8.47 6.86
N LEU A 52 -8.07 -7.63 5.84
CA LEU A 52 -8.62 -7.89 4.50
C LEU A 52 -7.94 -9.08 3.81
N GLN A 53 -6.62 -9.23 3.97
CA GLN A 53 -5.90 -10.39 3.42
C GLN A 53 -6.27 -11.68 4.16
N PHE A 54 -6.43 -11.64 5.48
CA PHE A 54 -6.76 -12.80 6.29
C PHE A 54 -8.18 -13.33 6.03
N ARG A 55 -9.05 -12.54 5.38
CA ARG A 55 -10.33 -13.05 4.85
C ARG A 55 -10.19 -13.92 3.60
N LYS A 56 -9.03 -13.88 2.93
CA LYS A 56 -8.76 -14.58 1.67
C LYS A 56 -7.90 -15.83 1.85
N ILE A 57 -7.23 -15.96 3.00
CA ILE A 57 -6.34 -17.09 3.31
C ILE A 57 -6.72 -17.65 4.68
N ALA A 58 -6.57 -18.98 4.87
CA ALA A 58 -6.71 -19.58 6.19
C ALA A 58 -5.49 -19.23 7.04
N VAL A 59 -5.71 -18.64 8.22
CA VAL A 59 -4.65 -18.19 9.12
C VAL A 59 -4.86 -18.85 10.48
N ALA A 60 -3.78 -19.35 11.07
CA ALA A 60 -3.84 -20.01 12.36
C ALA A 60 -4.11 -19.03 13.52
N PRO A 61 -4.69 -19.49 14.65
CA PRO A 61 -5.00 -18.62 15.79
C PRO A 61 -3.80 -17.96 16.46
N ASP A 62 -2.58 -18.45 16.21
CA ASP A 62 -1.34 -17.90 16.75
C ASP A 62 -0.88 -16.61 16.04
N VAL A 63 -1.47 -16.28 14.88
CA VAL A 63 -1.09 -15.11 14.10
C VAL A 63 -1.71 -13.83 14.66
N ASN A 64 -0.86 -12.97 15.20
CA ASN A 64 -1.27 -11.70 15.78
C ASN A 64 -1.16 -10.55 14.75
N ILE A 65 -2.32 -10.03 14.33
CA ILE A 65 -2.41 -8.90 13.38
C ILE A 65 -1.74 -7.64 13.92
N VAL A 66 -1.89 -7.34 15.21
CA VAL A 66 -1.32 -6.13 15.83
C VAL A 66 0.22 -6.22 15.82
N ASP A 67 0.78 -7.38 16.16
CA ASP A 67 2.23 -7.62 16.06
C ASP A 67 2.74 -7.44 14.63
N LEU A 68 2.05 -8.05 13.65
CA LEU A 68 2.43 -7.93 12.24
C LEU A 68 2.36 -6.48 11.74
N ALA A 69 1.34 -5.71 12.13
CA ALA A 69 1.21 -4.31 11.74
C ALA A 69 2.33 -3.44 12.33
N GLN A 70 2.78 -3.72 13.55
CA GLN A 70 3.92 -3.04 14.18
C GLN A 70 5.23 -3.39 13.48
N ARG A 71 5.45 -4.67 13.18
CA ARG A 71 6.68 -5.18 12.55
C ARG A 71 6.80 -4.84 11.06
N THR A 72 5.71 -4.43 10.43
CA THR A 72 5.67 -3.94 9.03
C THR A 72 5.75 -2.42 8.94
N SER A 73 6.30 -1.75 9.96
CA SER A 73 6.52 -0.29 9.90
C SER A 73 7.34 0.10 8.67
N GLY A 74 6.86 1.12 7.95
CA GLY A 74 7.46 1.59 6.70
C GLY A 74 7.05 0.81 5.44
N PHE A 75 6.29 -0.28 5.57
CA PHE A 75 5.80 -1.01 4.41
C PHE A 75 4.68 -0.21 3.72
N SER A 76 4.72 -0.19 2.39
CA SER A 76 3.58 0.17 1.56
C SER A 76 2.44 -0.84 1.72
N GLY A 77 1.23 -0.48 1.30
CA GLY A 77 0.12 -1.42 1.27
C GLY A 77 0.40 -2.65 0.40
N ALA A 78 1.11 -2.47 -0.71
CA ALA A 78 1.51 -3.58 -1.58
C ALA A 78 2.46 -4.56 -0.88
N GLU A 79 3.41 -4.05 -0.08
CA GLU A 79 4.36 -4.90 0.65
C GLU A 79 3.69 -5.70 1.78
N VAL A 80 2.69 -5.12 2.46
CA VAL A 80 1.89 -5.87 3.45
C VAL A 80 1.12 -7.01 2.78
N VAL A 81 0.57 -6.77 1.58
CA VAL A 81 -0.09 -7.84 0.80
C VAL A 81 0.90 -8.89 0.34
N SER A 82 2.06 -8.49 -0.18
CA SER A 82 3.13 -9.41 -0.59
C SER A 82 3.64 -10.25 0.58
N LEU A 83 3.75 -9.68 1.79
CA LEU A 83 4.11 -10.46 2.98
C LEU A 83 3.12 -11.61 3.22
N CYS A 84 1.81 -11.36 3.07
CA CYS A 84 0.78 -12.40 3.24
C CYS A 84 0.90 -13.49 2.17
N GLN A 85 1.17 -13.10 0.91
CA GLN A 85 1.37 -14.03 -0.19
C GLN A 85 2.60 -14.92 0.03
N GLU A 86 3.73 -14.32 0.38
CA GLU A 86 4.98 -15.03 0.65
C GLU A 86 4.85 -15.94 1.87
N ALA A 87 4.12 -15.53 2.92
CA ALA A 87 3.86 -16.40 4.07
C ALA A 87 3.01 -17.62 3.68
N GLY A 88 2.06 -17.46 2.76
CA GLY A 88 1.31 -18.59 2.20
C GLY A 88 2.19 -19.55 1.38
N ILE A 89 3.10 -19.00 0.56
CA ILE A 89 4.08 -19.81 -0.20
C ILE A 89 5.04 -20.53 0.75
N GLU A 90 5.53 -19.86 1.79
CA GLU A 90 6.40 -20.45 2.80
C GLU A 90 5.69 -21.60 3.54
N ALA A 91 4.41 -21.45 3.86
CA ALA A 91 3.61 -22.53 4.46
C ALA A 91 3.53 -23.77 3.55
N MET A 92 3.17 -23.57 2.27
CA MET A 92 3.10 -24.64 1.28
C MET A 92 4.47 -25.29 0.99
N THR A 93 5.55 -24.51 1.05
CA THR A 93 6.92 -24.99 0.82
C THR A 93 7.37 -25.90 1.96
N GLN A 94 6.99 -25.58 3.20
CA GLN A 94 7.30 -26.40 4.37
C GLN A 94 6.42 -27.64 4.47
N ASN A 95 5.13 -27.51 4.12
CA ASN A 95 4.18 -28.61 4.08
C ASN A 95 3.16 -28.38 2.94
N PRO A 96 3.19 -29.19 1.86
CA PRO A 96 2.23 -29.09 0.76
C PRO A 96 0.76 -29.27 1.19
N ASP A 97 0.52 -29.98 2.29
CA ASP A 97 -0.81 -30.23 2.87
C ASP A 97 -1.17 -29.22 3.97
N ALA A 98 -0.48 -28.08 4.05
CA ALA A 98 -0.77 -27.05 5.05
C ALA A 98 -2.18 -26.48 4.88
N GLU A 99 -3.02 -26.64 5.91
CA GLU A 99 -4.39 -26.12 5.91
C GLU A 99 -4.46 -24.62 6.25
N CYS A 100 -3.43 -24.05 6.88
CA CYS A 100 -3.40 -22.65 7.29
C CYS A 100 -1.98 -22.08 7.36
N VAL A 101 -1.90 -20.74 7.36
CA VAL A 101 -0.66 -19.98 7.55
C VAL A 101 -0.48 -19.65 9.03
N GLU A 102 0.56 -20.20 9.64
CA GLU A 102 1.00 -19.94 11.01
C GLU A 102 1.97 -18.75 11.14
N MET A 103 2.15 -18.28 12.39
CA MET A 103 3.01 -17.12 12.68
C MET A 103 4.48 -17.37 12.30
N ARG A 104 4.94 -18.62 12.35
CA ARG A 104 6.29 -19.01 11.93
C ARG A 104 6.59 -18.68 10.45
N HIS A 105 5.59 -18.77 9.58
CA HIS A 105 5.77 -18.47 8.15
C HIS A 105 5.94 -16.95 7.95
N PHE A 106 5.11 -16.14 8.61
CA PHE A 106 5.29 -14.69 8.63
C PHE A 106 6.65 -14.27 9.19
N ASN A 107 7.10 -14.92 10.28
CA ASN A 107 8.42 -14.66 10.86
C ASN A 107 9.56 -14.94 9.88
N ALA A 108 9.49 -16.06 9.15
CA ALA A 108 10.48 -16.41 8.14
C ALA A 108 10.52 -15.38 6.99
N CYS A 109 9.37 -14.88 6.55
CA CYS A 109 9.28 -13.86 5.52
C CYS A 109 9.79 -12.48 6.01
N LEU A 110 9.44 -12.07 7.23
CA LEU A 110 9.84 -10.77 7.77
C LEU A 110 11.37 -10.58 7.87
N LEU A 111 12.13 -11.66 8.01
CA LEU A 111 13.61 -11.61 8.00
C LEU A 111 14.17 -11.26 6.61
N LYS A 112 13.40 -11.52 5.54
CA LYS A 112 13.80 -11.32 4.13
C LYS A 112 13.29 -9.99 3.57
N PHE A 113 12.18 -9.47 4.10
CA PHE A 113 11.53 -8.26 3.60
C PHE A 113 12.24 -6.99 4.06
N LYS A 114 12.41 -6.03 3.14
CA LYS A 114 12.90 -4.69 3.43
C LYS A 114 11.88 -3.67 2.93
N PRO A 115 11.56 -2.61 3.71
CA PRO A 115 10.71 -1.53 3.25
C PRO A 115 11.28 -0.87 1.99
N ARG A 116 10.43 -0.69 0.97
CA ARG A 116 10.78 0.00 -0.29
C ARG A 116 10.60 1.51 -0.20
N ILE A 117 9.77 1.98 0.72
CA ILE A 117 9.58 3.42 0.97
C ILE A 117 10.78 3.93 1.76
N THR A 118 11.63 4.71 1.11
CA THR A 118 12.82 5.30 1.73
C THR A 118 12.51 6.65 2.40
N HIS A 119 13.39 7.08 3.30
CA HIS A 119 13.28 8.39 3.93
C HIS A 119 13.29 9.53 2.90
N ASP A 120 14.21 9.48 1.92
CA ASP A 120 14.33 10.47 0.86
C ASP A 120 13.03 10.60 0.03
N MET A 121 12.33 9.50 -0.22
CA MET A 121 11.02 9.53 -0.89
C MET A 121 9.99 10.29 -0.04
N LEU A 122 9.97 10.06 1.28
CA LEU A 122 9.05 10.75 2.19
C LEU A 122 9.36 12.24 2.27
N GLU A 123 10.64 12.61 2.35
CA GLU A 123 11.06 14.01 2.35
C GLU A 123 10.66 14.72 1.05
N PHE A 124 10.88 14.08 -0.11
CA PHE A 124 10.44 14.60 -1.39
C PHE A 124 8.93 14.95 -1.38
N TYR A 125 8.07 14.01 -0.96
CA TYR A 125 6.63 14.25 -0.93
C TYR A 125 6.21 15.28 0.12
N ASN A 126 6.85 15.30 1.29
CA ASN A 126 6.59 16.31 2.32
C ASN A 126 6.94 17.73 1.82
N ASN A 127 8.07 17.87 1.12
CA ASN A 127 8.49 19.14 0.55
C ASN A 127 7.58 19.56 -0.61
N TRP A 128 7.23 18.64 -1.52
CA TRP A 128 6.32 18.89 -2.63
C TRP A 128 4.93 19.37 -2.17
N ARG A 129 4.45 18.85 -1.02
CA ARG A 129 3.19 19.28 -0.41
C ARG A 129 3.25 20.65 0.28
N ARG A 130 4.43 21.09 0.72
CA ARG A 130 4.61 22.38 1.42
C ARG A 130 4.76 23.55 0.46
N THR A 131 5.27 23.31 -0.75
CA THR A 131 5.54 24.34 -1.76
C THR A 131 4.32 24.67 -2.64
N ARG A 132 3.13 24.16 -2.29
CA ARG A 132 1.88 24.35 -3.01
C ARG A 132 0.74 24.71 -2.08
#